data_AF-A0A7W0LTF4-F1
#
_entry.id   AF-A0A7W0LTF4-F1
#
_cell.length_a   1.000
_cell.length_b   1.000
_cell.length_c   1.000
_cell.angle_alpha   90.00
_cell.angle_beta   90.00
_cell.angle_gamma   90.00
#
_symmetry.space_group_name_H-M   'P 1'
#
loop_
_entity.id
_entity.type
_entity.pdbx_description
1 polymer ?
#
loop_
_entity_poly.entity_id
_entity_poly.type
_entity_poly.pdbx_seq_one_letter_code
_entity_poly.pdbx_strand_id
1 'polypeptide(L)'
;MTDPEKPQRTAGGLAGKLAGRAKEAAGSVLANDDLAREGRLQQAQVEAEQDAAVSRDEAQQREAEAELSAEQAEVDVERQRLRTELEEDEREEAAERDRRAAEQAADKGARAEKARAQSKADAEKMGAEQEEKLAAAERAAGAQSAAELEAQARLAESRANAIDPEENR
;
A
#
# COMPACT_ATOMS: atom_id res chain seq x y z
N MET A 1 -32.90 -59.29 -19.43
CA MET A 1 -32.07 -59.48 -20.64
C MET A 1 -30.68 -58.98 -20.27
N THR A 2 -29.80 -59.91 -19.86
CA THR A 2 -28.54 -60.32 -20.55
C THR A 2 -27.42 -59.30 -20.36
N ASP A 3 -26.23 -59.57 -19.81
CA ASP A 3 -25.49 -60.75 -19.34
C ASP A 3 -24.32 -60.18 -18.48
N PRO A 4 -23.74 -60.87 -17.48
CA PRO A 4 -22.64 -60.35 -16.65
C PRO A 4 -21.29 -60.57 -17.33
N GLU A 5 -20.51 -59.50 -17.52
CA GLU A 5 -19.15 -59.61 -18.05
C GLU A 5 -18.21 -60.30 -17.05
N LYS A 6 -17.56 -61.35 -17.54
CA LYS A 6 -16.74 -62.30 -16.80
C LYS A 6 -15.40 -61.65 -16.40
N PRO A 7 -14.92 -61.87 -15.17
CA PRO A 7 -13.54 -61.56 -14.85
C PRO A 7 -12.63 -62.51 -15.64
N GLN A 8 -11.91 -61.97 -16.63
CA GLN A 8 -10.82 -62.70 -17.29
C GLN A 8 -9.72 -62.92 -16.25
N ARG A 9 -9.80 -64.08 -15.61
CA ARG A 9 -8.78 -64.62 -14.71
C ARG A 9 -7.51 -64.84 -15.51
N THR A 10 -6.49 -64.09 -15.10
CA THR A 10 -5.05 -64.33 -15.28
C THR A 10 -4.70 -65.81 -15.41
N ALA A 11 -4.49 -66.27 -16.65
CA ALA A 11 -3.87 -67.57 -16.95
C ALA A 11 -2.32 -67.51 -16.81
N GLY A 12 -1.81 -66.57 -16.02
CA GLY A 12 -0.38 -66.31 -15.80
C GLY A 12 0.13 -66.68 -14.40
N GLY A 13 -0.58 -67.55 -13.67
CA GLY A 13 -0.13 -68.08 -12.38
C GLY A 13 0.94 -69.17 -12.53
N LEU A 14 1.53 -69.58 -11.39
CA LEU A 14 2.57 -70.62 -11.24
C LEU A 14 2.38 -71.90 -12.10
N ALA A 15 1.14 -72.23 -12.46
CA ALA A 15 0.80 -73.34 -13.37
C ALA A 15 1.37 -73.18 -14.81
N GLY A 16 1.50 -71.94 -15.31
CA GLY A 16 2.09 -71.68 -16.63
C GLY A 16 3.60 -71.96 -16.69
N LYS A 17 4.32 -71.73 -15.59
CA LYS A 17 5.76 -72.03 -15.48
C LYS A 17 6.07 -73.54 -15.50
N LEU A 18 5.15 -74.38 -15.02
CA LEU A 18 5.29 -75.84 -15.06
C LEU A 18 4.97 -76.43 -16.45
N ALA A 19 3.98 -75.88 -17.15
CA ALA A 19 3.67 -76.29 -18.52
C ALA A 19 4.81 -75.95 -19.51
N GLY A 20 5.54 -74.85 -19.28
CA GLY A 20 6.74 -74.48 -20.05
C GLY A 20 7.89 -75.49 -19.90
N ARG A 21 8.22 -75.90 -18.66
CA ARG A 21 9.28 -76.88 -18.38
C ARG A 21 8.99 -78.28 -18.95
N ALA A 22 7.72 -78.67 -19.05
CA ALA A 22 7.34 -79.96 -19.64
C ALA A 22 7.51 -79.98 -21.18
N LYS A 23 7.28 -78.85 -21.87
CA LYS A 23 7.54 -78.74 -23.32
C LYS A 23 9.02 -78.60 -23.65
N GLU A 24 9.80 -77.95 -22.79
CA GLU A 24 11.25 -77.82 -22.91
C GLU A 24 11.95 -79.19 -22.82
N ALA A 25 11.46 -80.09 -21.96
CA ALA A 25 11.98 -81.46 -21.84
C ALA A 25 11.59 -82.39 -23.00
N ALA A 26 10.48 -82.13 -23.69
CA ALA A 26 10.07 -82.90 -24.87
C ALA A 26 10.71 -82.37 -26.18
N GLY A 27 11.05 -81.08 -26.24
CA GLY A 27 11.70 -80.45 -27.39
C GLY A 27 13.20 -80.76 -27.52
N SER A 28 13.88 -81.16 -26.44
CA SER A 28 15.32 -81.49 -26.48
C SER A 28 15.64 -82.83 -27.17
N VAL A 29 14.62 -83.61 -27.54
CA VAL A 29 14.79 -84.92 -28.21
C VAL A 29 14.54 -84.85 -29.74
N LEU A 30 13.89 -83.79 -30.25
CA LEU A 30 13.83 -83.50 -31.69
C LEU A 30 14.62 -82.22 -31.98
N ALA A 31 15.86 -82.35 -32.45
CA ALA A 31 16.72 -81.25 -32.86
C ALA A 31 16.05 -80.37 -33.93
N ASN A 32 15.38 -79.31 -33.50
CA ASN A 32 14.68 -78.36 -34.36
C ASN A 32 15.05 -76.94 -33.93
N ASP A 33 16.24 -76.50 -34.35
CA ASP A 33 16.86 -75.21 -33.98
C ASP A 33 15.97 -73.99 -34.27
N ASP A 34 15.03 -74.13 -35.21
CA ASP A 34 14.09 -73.09 -35.59
C ASP A 34 13.07 -72.77 -34.48
N LEU A 35 12.56 -73.77 -33.77
CA LEU A 35 11.66 -73.58 -32.62
C LEU A 35 12.36 -72.92 -31.44
N ALA A 36 13.62 -73.30 -31.18
CA ALA A 36 14.43 -72.68 -30.15
C ALA A 36 14.76 -71.21 -30.49
N ARG A 37 14.94 -70.90 -31.78
CA ARG A 37 15.16 -69.54 -32.28
C ARG A 37 13.89 -68.69 -32.15
N GLU A 38 12.73 -69.24 -32.48
CA GLU A 38 11.44 -68.54 -32.35
C GLU A 38 11.10 -68.24 -30.88
N GLY A 39 11.32 -69.19 -29.96
CA GLY A 39 11.12 -68.95 -28.53
C GLY A 39 12.02 -67.84 -27.99
N ARG A 40 13.29 -67.78 -28.42
CA ARG A 40 14.20 -66.67 -28.08
C ARG A 40 13.72 -65.33 -28.65
N LEU A 41 13.18 -65.32 -29.87
CA LEU A 41 12.64 -64.11 -30.49
C LEU A 41 11.40 -63.60 -29.73
N GLN A 42 10.46 -64.49 -29.39
CA GLN A 42 9.27 -64.14 -28.62
C GLN A 42 9.63 -63.62 -27.23
N GLN A 43 10.61 -64.25 -26.57
CA GLN A 43 11.08 -63.79 -25.27
C GLN A 43 11.75 -62.41 -25.37
N ALA A 44 12.62 -62.19 -26.37
CA ALA A 44 13.23 -60.88 -26.62
C ALA A 44 12.18 -59.81 -26.94
N GLN A 45 11.10 -60.15 -27.65
CA GLN A 45 10.00 -59.23 -27.93
C GLN A 45 9.27 -58.83 -26.65
N VAL A 46 8.94 -59.79 -25.78
CA VAL A 46 8.26 -59.50 -24.50
C VAL A 46 9.13 -58.66 -23.57
N GLU A 47 10.43 -58.95 -23.52
CA GLU A 47 11.40 -58.15 -22.76
C GLU A 47 11.47 -56.71 -23.30
N ALA A 48 11.58 -56.54 -24.62
CA ALA A 48 11.58 -55.22 -25.25
C ALA A 48 10.27 -54.45 -25.04
N GLU A 49 9.12 -55.12 -25.06
CA GLU A 49 7.82 -54.52 -24.78
C GLU A 49 7.69 -54.08 -23.31
N GLN A 50 8.20 -54.87 -22.36
CA GLN A 50 8.27 -54.48 -20.95
C GLN A 50 9.19 -53.28 -20.74
N ASP A 51 10.40 -53.30 -21.29
CA ASP A 51 11.35 -52.19 -21.18
C ASP A 51 10.78 -50.90 -21.79
N ALA A 52 10.07 -51.02 -22.92
CA ALA A 52 9.41 -49.88 -23.56
C ALA A 52 8.18 -49.37 -22.78
N ALA A 53 7.52 -50.22 -22.01
CA ALA A 53 6.43 -49.81 -21.11
C ALA A 53 7.00 -49.06 -19.90
N VAL A 54 8.00 -49.63 -19.23
CA VAL A 54 8.70 -48.99 -18.10
C VAL A 54 9.28 -47.63 -18.51
N SER A 55 9.95 -47.57 -19.66
CA SER A 55 10.52 -46.31 -20.16
C SER A 55 9.46 -45.24 -20.45
N ARG A 56 8.27 -45.66 -20.91
CA ARG A 56 7.14 -44.75 -21.16
C ARG A 56 6.55 -44.22 -19.86
N ASP A 57 6.35 -45.09 -18.87
CA ASP A 57 5.82 -44.70 -17.57
C ASP A 57 6.78 -43.75 -16.85
N GLU A 58 8.09 -44.01 -16.90
CA GLU A 58 9.10 -43.10 -16.36
C GLU A 58 9.13 -41.75 -17.09
N ALA A 59 8.97 -41.74 -18.41
CA ALA A 59 8.93 -40.51 -19.18
C ALA A 59 7.71 -39.66 -18.80
N GLN A 60 6.53 -40.27 -18.68
CA GLN A 60 5.31 -39.60 -18.24
C GLN A 60 5.43 -39.07 -16.81
N GLN A 61 6.04 -39.83 -15.91
CA GLN A 61 6.28 -39.37 -14.55
C GLN A 61 7.20 -38.14 -14.54
N ARG A 62 8.32 -38.19 -15.27
CA ARG A 62 9.25 -37.06 -15.35
C ARG A 62 8.63 -35.82 -15.98
N GLU A 63 7.76 -36.00 -16.98
CA GLU A 63 7.01 -34.91 -17.61
C GLU A 63 6.05 -34.27 -16.60
N ALA A 64 5.24 -35.07 -15.90
CA ALA A 64 4.33 -34.57 -14.88
C ALA A 64 5.04 -33.86 -13.71
N GLU A 65 6.20 -34.38 -13.27
CA GLU A 65 7.02 -33.73 -12.24
C GLU A 65 7.60 -32.40 -12.73
N ALA A 66 8.02 -32.32 -14.01
CA ALA A 66 8.52 -31.09 -14.60
C ALA A 66 7.42 -30.03 -14.76
N GLU A 67 6.23 -30.43 -15.21
CA GLU A 67 5.06 -29.54 -15.29
C GLU A 67 4.68 -28.99 -13.92
N LEU A 68 4.56 -29.86 -12.91
CA LEU A 68 4.27 -29.43 -11.55
C LEU A 68 5.34 -28.48 -10.99
N SER A 69 6.62 -28.75 -11.25
CA SER A 69 7.70 -27.86 -10.84
C SER A 69 7.65 -26.50 -11.54
N ALA A 70 7.24 -26.47 -12.81
CA ALA A 70 7.07 -25.23 -13.56
C ALA A 70 5.91 -24.40 -13.00
N GLU A 71 4.75 -25.02 -12.77
CA GLU A 71 3.58 -24.36 -12.17
C GLU A 71 3.90 -23.78 -10.79
N GLN A 72 4.63 -24.52 -9.94
CA GLN A 72 5.05 -24.03 -8.63
C GLN A 72 5.96 -22.80 -8.74
N ALA A 73 6.91 -22.81 -9.67
CA ALA A 73 7.79 -21.68 -9.90
C ALA A 73 7.02 -20.43 -10.38
N GLU A 74 6.05 -20.61 -11.28
CA GLU A 74 5.18 -19.52 -11.73
C GLU A 74 4.35 -18.93 -10.58
N VAL A 75 3.75 -19.79 -9.75
CA VAL A 75 2.97 -19.36 -8.58
C VAL A 75 3.84 -18.59 -7.59
N ASP A 76 5.08 -19.01 -7.36
CA ASP A 76 5.98 -18.32 -6.43
C ASP A 76 6.43 -16.96 -6.97
N VAL A 77 6.68 -16.84 -8.27
CA VAL A 77 6.97 -15.55 -8.93
C VAL A 77 5.78 -14.61 -8.81
N GLU A 78 4.57 -15.08 -9.13
CA GLU A 78 3.36 -14.25 -9.04
C GLU A 78 3.08 -13.84 -7.58
N ARG A 79 3.26 -14.75 -6.63
CA ARG A 79 3.14 -14.43 -5.20
C ARG A 79 4.13 -13.36 -4.76
N GLN A 80 5.38 -13.42 -5.22
CA GLN A 80 6.38 -12.39 -4.92
C GLN A 80 5.96 -11.05 -5.50
N ARG A 81 5.52 -11.02 -6.77
CA ARG A 81 5.02 -9.82 -7.42
C ARG A 81 3.87 -9.19 -6.65
N LEU A 82 2.84 -9.97 -6.32
CA LEU A 82 1.66 -9.48 -5.59
C LEU A 82 2.02 -8.95 -4.20
N ARG A 83 2.98 -9.57 -3.51
CA ARG A 83 3.49 -9.05 -2.23
C ARG A 83 4.15 -7.69 -2.40
N THR A 84 4.99 -7.53 -3.42
CA THR A 84 5.63 -6.24 -3.70
C THR A 84 4.60 -5.17 -4.05
N GLU A 85 3.59 -5.50 -4.86
CA GLU A 85 2.49 -4.58 -5.20
C GLU A 85 1.71 -4.15 -3.96
N LEU A 86 1.34 -5.09 -3.08
CA LEU A 86 0.68 -4.77 -1.81
C LEU A 86 1.54 -3.88 -0.91
N GLU A 87 2.85 -4.16 -0.81
CA GLU A 87 3.77 -3.32 -0.02
C GLU A 87 3.97 -1.93 -0.64
N GLU A 88 3.84 -1.78 -1.96
CA GLU A 88 3.83 -0.48 -2.64
C GLU A 88 2.55 0.29 -2.35
N ASP A 89 1.40 -0.36 -2.50
CA ASP A 89 0.09 0.23 -2.21
C ASP A 89 -0.02 0.68 -0.75
N GLU A 90 0.41 -0.14 0.21
CA GLU A 90 0.42 0.21 1.64
C GLU A 90 1.30 1.43 1.93
N ARG A 91 2.46 1.54 1.26
CA ARG A 91 3.36 2.69 1.37
C ARG A 91 2.75 3.94 0.75
N GLU A 92 2.09 3.83 -0.40
CA GLU A 92 1.43 4.95 -1.05
C GLU A 92 0.26 5.47 -0.20
N GLU A 93 -0.59 4.57 0.32
CA GLU A 93 -1.67 4.95 1.22
C GLU A 93 -1.17 5.65 2.49
N ALA A 94 -0.09 5.14 3.09
CA ALA A 94 0.51 5.77 4.26
C ALA A 94 1.02 7.18 3.93
N ALA A 95 1.74 7.34 2.81
CA ALA A 95 2.24 8.63 2.36
C ALA A 95 1.11 9.64 2.07
N GLU A 96 0.01 9.18 1.48
CA GLU A 96 -1.16 10.02 1.20
C GLU A 96 -1.90 10.42 2.49
N ARG A 97 -2.03 9.51 3.46
CA ARG A 97 -2.56 9.85 4.79
C ARG A 97 -1.70 10.91 5.48
N ASP A 98 -0.38 10.76 5.45
CA ASP A 98 0.56 11.71 6.05
C ASP A 98 0.50 13.08 5.35
N ARG A 99 0.43 13.10 4.01
CA ARG A 99 0.26 14.33 3.22
C ARG A 99 -1.00 15.08 3.64
N ARG A 100 -2.15 14.40 3.68
CA ARG A 100 -3.43 15.01 4.09
C ARG A 100 -3.38 15.54 5.52
N ALA A 101 -2.74 14.81 6.43
CA ALA A 101 -2.58 15.25 7.81
C ALA A 101 -1.70 16.51 7.91
N ALA A 102 -0.59 16.55 7.17
CA ALA A 102 0.31 17.69 7.10
C ALA A 102 -0.37 18.93 6.50
N GLU A 103 -1.12 18.78 5.40
CA GLU A 103 -1.90 19.86 4.79
C GLU A 103 -2.94 20.43 5.75
N GLN A 104 -3.71 19.56 6.41
CA GLN A 104 -4.70 20.01 7.41
C GLN A 104 -4.05 20.72 8.60
N ALA A 105 -2.88 20.27 9.04
CA ALA A 105 -2.12 20.91 10.11
C ALA A 105 -1.62 22.29 9.68
N ALA A 106 -1.08 22.41 8.46
CA ALA A 106 -0.62 23.67 7.88
C ALA A 106 -1.78 24.67 7.74
N ASP A 107 -2.93 24.25 7.23
CA ASP A 107 -4.13 25.08 7.10
C ASP A 107 -4.63 25.59 8.45
N LYS A 108 -4.68 24.71 9.46
CA LYS A 108 -5.06 25.11 10.82
C LYS A 108 -4.06 26.11 11.41
N GLY A 109 -2.77 25.88 11.20
CA GLY A 109 -1.69 26.77 11.62
C GLY A 109 -1.84 28.16 11.00
N ALA A 110 -1.98 28.23 9.67
CA ALA A 110 -2.14 29.47 8.92
C ALA A 110 -3.40 30.25 9.35
N ARG A 111 -4.53 29.57 9.57
CA ARG A 111 -5.75 30.21 10.08
C ARG A 111 -5.56 30.77 11.48
N ALA A 112 -4.90 30.02 12.38
CA ALA A 112 -4.63 30.47 13.74
C ALA A 112 -3.68 31.67 13.77
N GLU A 113 -2.63 31.65 12.95
CA GLU A 113 -1.70 32.78 12.81
C GLU A 113 -2.40 34.03 12.28
N LYS A 114 -3.19 33.88 11.21
CA LYS A 114 -3.97 35.00 10.65
C LYS A 114 -4.93 35.59 11.68
N ALA A 115 -5.65 34.74 12.43
CA ALA A 115 -6.55 35.20 13.48
C ALA A 115 -5.80 35.96 14.58
N ARG A 116 -4.65 35.46 15.02
CA ARG A 116 -3.80 36.15 16.02
C ARG A 116 -3.29 37.49 15.52
N ALA A 117 -2.83 37.55 14.27
CA ALA A 117 -2.36 38.79 13.65
C ALA A 117 -3.48 39.82 13.54
N GLN A 118 -4.69 39.39 13.15
CA GLN A 118 -5.88 40.26 13.10
C GLN A 118 -6.26 40.77 14.49
N SER A 119 -6.35 39.90 15.50
CA SER A 119 -6.66 40.32 16.87
C SER A 119 -5.63 41.30 17.44
N LYS A 120 -4.35 41.11 17.11
CA LYS A 120 -3.29 42.05 17.50
C LYS A 120 -3.46 43.41 16.83
N ALA A 121 -3.70 43.43 15.51
CA ALA A 121 -3.92 44.66 14.76
C ALA A 121 -5.16 45.43 15.26
N ASP A 122 -6.25 44.71 15.57
CA ASP A 122 -7.47 45.31 16.11
C ASP A 122 -7.23 45.91 17.51
N ALA A 123 -6.48 45.21 18.37
CA ALA A 123 -6.12 45.71 19.69
C ALA A 123 -5.22 46.95 19.62
N GLU A 124 -4.22 46.96 18.74
CA GLU A 124 -3.36 48.12 18.51
C GLU A 124 -4.17 49.32 18.00
N LYS A 125 -5.09 49.09 17.05
CA LYS A 125 -5.97 50.14 16.52
C LYS A 125 -6.87 50.72 17.61
N MET A 126 -7.52 49.89 18.41
CA MET A 126 -8.36 50.35 19.52
C MET A 126 -7.53 51.13 20.56
N GLY A 127 -6.31 50.70 20.85
CA GLY A 127 -5.39 51.42 21.72
C GLY A 127 -5.06 52.81 21.20
N ALA A 128 -4.67 52.92 19.91
CA ALA A 128 -4.38 54.19 19.27
C ALA A 128 -5.59 55.14 19.23
N GLU A 129 -6.79 54.62 18.93
CA GLU A 129 -8.02 55.41 18.96
C GLU A 129 -8.36 55.93 20.36
N GLN A 130 -8.06 55.17 21.41
CA GLN A 130 -8.25 55.62 22.79
C GLN A 130 -7.24 56.69 23.18
N GLU A 131 -5.97 56.50 22.83
CA GLU A 131 -4.91 57.48 23.08
C GLU A 131 -5.20 58.81 22.36
N GLU A 132 -5.65 58.76 21.11
CA GLU A 132 -6.05 59.96 20.35
C GLU A 132 -7.21 60.70 21.04
N LYS A 133 -8.22 59.97 21.51
CA LYS A 133 -9.35 60.56 22.24
C LYS A 133 -8.92 61.23 23.55
N LEU A 134 -8.02 60.60 24.30
CA LEU A 134 -7.48 61.16 25.53
C LEU A 134 -6.67 62.43 25.25
N ALA A 135 -5.77 62.39 24.26
CA ALA A 135 -4.98 63.54 23.84
C ALA A 135 -5.86 64.69 23.29
N ALA A 136 -6.95 64.38 22.59
CA ALA A 136 -7.93 65.38 22.14
C ALA A 136 -8.67 66.02 23.32
N ALA A 137 -9.09 65.23 24.31
CA ALA A 137 -9.75 65.73 25.52
C ALA A 137 -8.82 66.62 26.35
N GLU A 138 -7.56 66.22 26.52
CA GLU A 138 -6.54 67.00 27.24
C GLU A 138 -6.28 68.34 26.54
N ARG A 139 -6.13 68.34 25.21
CA ARG A 139 -5.99 69.58 24.43
C ARG A 139 -7.20 70.50 24.59
N ALA A 140 -8.42 69.95 24.57
CA ALA A 140 -9.64 70.73 24.76
C ALA A 140 -9.71 71.35 26.16
N ALA A 141 -9.39 70.60 27.20
CA ALA A 141 -9.35 71.09 28.59
C ALA A 141 -8.26 72.16 28.79
N GLY A 142 -7.09 71.98 28.18
CA GLY A 142 -6.01 72.97 28.17
C GLY A 142 -6.44 74.27 27.48
N ALA A 143 -7.10 74.18 26.32
CA ALA A 143 -7.60 75.35 25.60
C ALA A 143 -8.69 76.10 26.39
N GLN A 144 -9.58 75.38 27.08
CA GLN A 144 -10.59 75.98 27.96
C GLN A 144 -9.94 76.74 29.12
N SER A 145 -9.01 76.09 29.84
CA SER A 145 -8.27 76.73 30.94
C SER A 145 -7.51 77.98 30.47
N ALA A 146 -6.87 77.93 29.30
CA ALA A 146 -6.16 79.07 28.74
C ALA A 146 -7.11 80.24 28.41
N ALA A 147 -8.27 79.95 27.81
CA ALA A 147 -9.28 80.96 27.51
C ALA A 147 -9.86 81.60 28.78
N GLU A 148 -10.07 80.83 29.84
CA GLU A 148 -10.51 81.35 31.14
C GLU A 148 -9.47 82.28 31.77
N LEU A 149 -8.19 81.88 31.75
CA LEU A 149 -7.10 82.72 32.25
C LEU A 149 -6.95 84.01 31.44
N GLU A 150 -7.08 83.95 30.11
CA GLU A 150 -7.04 85.14 29.27
C GLU A 150 -8.22 86.07 29.55
N ALA A 151 -9.43 85.53 29.73
CA ALA A 151 -10.60 86.31 30.12
C ALA A 151 -10.41 86.99 31.49
N GLN A 152 -9.88 86.27 32.48
CA GLN A 152 -9.55 86.82 33.79
C GLN A 152 -8.49 87.93 33.70
N ALA A 153 -7.45 87.74 32.88
CA ALA A 153 -6.42 88.74 32.66
C ALA A 153 -6.99 90.02 32.04
N ARG A 154 -7.82 89.90 30.99
CA ARG A 154 -8.51 91.05 30.38
C ARG A 154 -9.43 91.78 31.36
N LEU A 155 -10.15 91.04 32.21
CA LEU A 155 -10.98 91.64 33.25
C LEU A 155 -10.13 92.40 34.28
N ALA A 156 -9.02 91.82 34.74
CA ALA A 156 -8.10 92.47 35.66
C ALA A 156 -7.48 93.74 35.06
N GLU A 157 -7.05 93.68 33.80
CA GLU A 157 -6.54 94.83 33.04
C GLU A 157 -7.60 95.93 32.92
N SER A 158 -8.83 95.59 32.52
CA SER A 158 -9.93 96.56 32.43
C SER A 158 -10.25 97.22 33.77
N ARG A 159 -10.17 96.46 34.87
CA ARG A 159 -10.38 96.97 36.22
C ARG A 159 -9.24 97.88 36.68
N ALA A 160 -8.00 97.54 36.37
CA ALA A 160 -6.84 98.37 36.67
C ALA A 160 -6.95 99.73 35.95
N ASN A 161 -7.25 99.72 34.65
CA ASN A 161 -7.45 100.94 33.85
C ASN A 161 -8.63 101.82 34.35
N ALA A 162 -9.64 101.22 34.99
CA ALA A 162 -10.76 101.97 35.57
C ALA A 162 -10.43 102.62 36.92
N ILE A 163 -9.46 102.08 37.67
CA ILE A 163 -9.04 102.59 38.98
C ILE A 163 -7.97 103.68 38.83
N ASP A 164 -7.10 103.57 37.82
CA ASP A 164 -6.05 104.55 37.51
C ASP A 164 -6.18 105.07 36.06
N PRO A 165 -7.07 106.05 35.81
CA PRO A 165 -7.29 106.59 34.47
C PRO A 165 -6.20 107.56 33.97
N GLU A 166 -5.13 107.83 34.76
CA GLU A 166 -4.19 108.93 34.47
C GLU A 166 -2.76 108.46 34.13
N GLU A 167 -2.52 108.10 32.87
CA GLU A 167 -1.22 108.35 32.21
C GLU A 167 -1.31 108.32 30.67
N ASN A 168 -2.37 108.88 30.09
CA ASN A 168 -2.44 109.17 28.64
C ASN A 168 -2.81 110.64 28.41
N ARG A 169 -1.83 111.52 28.67
CA ARG A 169 -1.73 112.86 28.08
C ARG A 169 -0.33 113.06 27.52
#